data_AF-A0A933H5Y2-F1
#
_entry.id   AF-A0A933H5Y2-F1
#
_cell.length_a   1.000
_cell.length_b   1.000
_cell.length_c   1.000
_cell.angle_alpha   90.00
_cell.angle_beta   90.00
_cell.angle_gamma   90.00
#
_symmetry.space_group_name_H-M   'P 1'
#
loop_
_entity.id
_entity.type
_entity.pdbx_description
1 polymer ?
#
loop_
_entity_poly.entity_id
_entity_poly.type
_entity_poly.pdbx_seq_one_letter_code
_entity_poly.pdbx_strand_id
1 'polypeptide(L)'
;SWVLLKTSRFFKHESCGKCTPCREGTYWLLHIMERLNKNQVTKADVELLNNVASQVQGKCLCPLGEFAVTPMLSGLKIFRADFDSHATDAKATAKPAPAKPASKKESMAA
;
A
#
# COMPACT_ATOMS: atom_id res chain seq x y z
N SER A 1 9.98 11.82 3.88
CA SER A 1 9.54 10.46 3.52
C SER A 1 10.65 9.51 3.04
N TRP A 2 11.94 9.91 2.99
CA TRP A 2 13.05 9.08 2.48
C TRP A 2 13.16 7.69 3.14
N VAL A 3 13.00 7.61 4.46
CA VAL A 3 13.08 6.34 5.21
C VAL A 3 12.04 5.34 4.70
N LEU A 4 10.77 5.75 4.56
CA LEU A 4 9.69 4.88 4.08
C LEU A 4 9.92 4.40 2.65
N LEU A 5 10.48 5.25 1.79
CA LEU A 5 10.86 4.88 0.43
C LEU A 5 11.94 3.79 0.44
N LYS A 6 13.01 3.96 1.23
CA LYS A 6 14.08 2.97 1.34
C LYS A 6 13.58 1.65 1.90
N THR A 7 12.75 1.68 2.94
CA THR A 7 12.12 0.50 3.54
C THR A 7 11.24 -0.23 2.52
N SER A 8 10.37 0.49 1.80
CA SER A 8 9.50 -0.11 0.78
C SER A 8 10.29 -0.75 -0.36
N ARG A 9 11.38 -0.09 -0.80
CA ARG A 9 12.26 -0.62 -1.84
C ARG A 9 12.95 -1.90 -1.40
N PHE A 10 13.42 -1.96 -0.16
CA PHE A 10 14.01 -3.18 0.41
C PHE A 10 13.00 -4.33 0.42
N PHE A 11 11.82 -4.14 1.03
CA PHE A 11 10.84 -5.22 1.12
C PHE A 11 10.28 -5.67 -0.23
N LYS A 12 10.16 -4.76 -1.21
CA LYS A 12 9.81 -5.17 -2.57
C LYS A 12 10.93 -5.96 -3.24
N HIS A 13 12.20 -5.60 -3.01
CA HIS A 13 13.34 -6.33 -3.58
C HIS A 13 13.44 -7.74 -2.97
N GLU A 14 13.31 -7.85 -1.65
CA GLU A 14 13.43 -9.10 -0.89
C GLU A 14 12.16 -9.96 -0.88
N SER A 15 11.06 -9.48 -1.46
CA SER A 15 9.84 -10.29 -1.56
C SER A 15 10.10 -11.53 -2.42
N CYS A 16 9.99 -12.71 -1.81
CA CYS A 16 10.10 -14.00 -2.52
C CYS A 16 8.95 -14.29 -3.49
N GLY A 17 7.88 -13.48 -3.46
CA GLY A 17 6.77 -13.56 -4.41
C GLY A 17 5.75 -14.69 -4.19
N LYS A 18 5.90 -15.53 -3.16
CA LYS A 18 5.05 -16.73 -2.95
C LYS A 18 3.57 -16.41 -2.68
N CYS A 19 3.27 -15.45 -1.82
CA CYS A 19 1.89 -15.06 -1.52
C CYS A 19 1.52 -13.77 -2.24
N THR A 20 0.36 -13.77 -2.90
CA THR A 20 -0.20 -12.61 -3.62
C THR A 20 -0.25 -11.33 -2.79
N PRO A 21 -0.75 -11.31 -1.53
CA PRO A 21 -0.77 -10.08 -0.75
C PRO A 21 0.63 -9.47 -0.55
N CYS A 22 1.66 -10.27 -0.28
CA CYS A 22 3.02 -9.74 -0.16
C CYS A 22 3.58 -9.26 -1.51
N ARG A 23 3.43 -10.04 -2.59
CA ARG A 23 3.99 -9.73 -3.91
C ARG A 23 3.40 -8.46 -4.50
N GLU A 24 2.08 -8.38 -4.53
CA GLU A 24 1.36 -7.23 -5.08
C GLU A 24 1.36 -6.06 -4.09
N GLY A 25 1.21 -6.34 -2.79
CA GLY A 25 1.21 -5.31 -1.75
C GLY A 25 2.51 -4.52 -1.72
N THR A 26 3.66 -5.19 -1.63
CA THR A 26 4.97 -4.50 -1.62
C THR A 26 5.24 -3.71 -2.90
N TYR A 27 4.71 -4.15 -4.05
CA TYR A 27 4.76 -3.39 -5.31
C TYR A 27 3.99 -2.07 -5.21
N TRP A 28 2.76 -2.10 -4.69
CA TRP A 28 1.92 -0.92 -4.51
C TRP A 28 2.50 0.05 -3.46
N LEU A 29 3.00 -0.47 -2.33
CA LEU A 29 3.65 0.36 -1.30
C LEU A 29 4.82 1.16 -1.89
N LEU A 30 5.69 0.49 -2.66
CA LEU A 30 6.82 1.16 -3.31
C LEU A 30 6.35 2.26 -4.28
N HIS A 31 5.38 1.97 -5.14
CA HIS A 31 4.87 2.96 -6.11
C HIS A 31 4.29 4.20 -5.43
N ILE A 32 3.52 4.02 -4.35
CA ILE A 32 2.96 5.15 -3.61
C ILE A 32 4.08 5.94 -2.92
N MET A 33 5.06 5.26 -2.33
CA MET A 33 6.21 5.94 -1.69
C MET A 33 7.10 6.69 -2.69
N GLU A 34 7.27 6.17 -3.91
CA GLU A 34 8.00 6.88 -4.97
C GLU A 34 7.28 8.17 -5.38
N ARG A 35 5.95 8.12 -5.48
CA ARG A 35 5.13 9.31 -5.76
C ARG A 35 5.17 10.31 -4.61
N LEU A 36 5.08 9.84 -3.37
CA LEU A 36 5.26 10.68 -2.17
C LEU A 36 6.63 11.36 -2.16
N ASN A 37 7.71 10.64 -2.46
CA ASN A 37 9.05 11.22 -2.49
C ASN A 37 9.26 12.23 -3.63
N LYS A 38 8.44 12.16 -4.70
CA LYS A 38 8.43 13.12 -5.81
C LYS A 38 7.44 14.27 -5.61
N ASN A 39 6.76 14.35 -4.47
CA ASN A 39 5.66 15.30 -4.21
C ASN A 39 4.51 15.18 -5.24
N GLN A 40 4.27 13.97 -5.76
CA GLN A 40 3.23 13.63 -6.75
C GLN A 40 2.10 12.79 -6.14
N VAL A 41 1.98 12.82 -4.82
CA VAL A 41 0.96 12.08 -4.08
C VAL A 41 -0.32 12.90 -4.01
N THR A 42 -1.46 12.22 -4.12
CA THR A 42 -2.78 12.82 -3.92
C THR A 42 -3.40 12.29 -2.62
N LYS A 43 -4.44 12.95 -2.12
CA LYS A 43 -5.19 12.45 -0.96
C LYS A 43 -5.71 11.02 -1.16
N ALA A 44 -6.09 10.67 -2.41
CA ALA A 44 -6.52 9.32 -2.76
C ALA A 44 -5.40 8.28 -2.64
N ASP A 45 -4.14 8.67 -2.87
CA ASP A 45 -3.00 7.75 -2.73
C ASP A 45 -2.65 7.49 -1.27
N VAL A 46 -2.80 8.49 -0.41
CA VAL A 46 -2.63 8.32 1.04
C VAL A 46 -3.67 7.32 1.57
N GLU A 47 -4.92 7.41 1.08
CA GLU A 47 -5.94 6.43 1.43
C GLU A 47 -5.70 5.07 0.79
N LEU A 48 -5.22 5.03 -0.45
CA LEU A 48 -4.82 3.79 -1.12
C LEU A 48 -3.69 3.09 -0.35
N LEU A 49 -2.73 3.83 0.21
CA LEU A 49 -1.64 3.29 1.02
C LEU A 49 -2.18 2.52 2.23
N ASN A 50 -3.13 3.12 2.95
CA ASN A 50 -3.79 2.50 4.10
C ASN A 50 -4.56 1.24 3.69
N ASN A 51 -5.31 1.33 2.58
CA ASN A 51 -6.07 0.21 2.03
C ASN A 51 -5.17 -0.95 1.63
N VAL A 52 -4.09 -0.70 0.89
CA VAL A 52 -3.13 -1.74 0.50
C VAL A 52 -2.50 -2.36 1.75
N ALA A 53 -2.04 -1.55 2.69
CA ALA A 53 -1.38 -2.05 3.89
C ALA A 53 -2.28 -2.99 4.72
N SER A 54 -3.55 -2.64 4.90
CA SER A 54 -4.55 -3.49 5.58
C SER A 54 -4.93 -4.76 4.81
N GLN A 55 -4.73 -4.80 3.50
CA GLN A 55 -4.91 -6.02 2.71
C GLN A 55 -3.71 -6.98 2.76
N VAL A 56 -2.56 -6.52 3.27
CA VAL A 56 -1.37 -7.37 3.46
C VAL A 56 -1.26 -7.85 4.90
N GLN A 57 -1.60 -7.00 5.86
CA GLN A 57 -1.52 -7.29 7.30
C GLN A 57 -2.26 -8.59 7.66
N GLY A 58 -1.57 -9.49 8.35
CA GLY A 58 -2.11 -10.79 8.78
C GLY A 58 -2.54 -11.76 7.68
N LYS A 59 -2.24 -11.48 6.40
CA LYS A 59 -2.70 -12.28 5.25
C LYS A 59 -1.57 -12.93 4.45
N CYS A 60 -0.33 -12.84 4.93
CA CYS A 60 0.85 -13.38 4.26
C CYS A 60 1.28 -14.72 4.87
N LEU A 61 1.93 -15.55 4.05
CA LEU A 61 2.46 -16.85 4.49
C LEU A 61 3.62 -16.72 5.49
N CYS A 62 4.43 -15.67 5.37
CA CYS A 62 5.59 -15.40 6.21
C CYS A 62 5.55 -13.95 6.73
N PRO A 63 6.33 -13.62 7.78
CA PRO A 63 6.24 -12.31 8.44
C PRO A 63 6.83 -11.15 7.64
N LEU A 64 7.49 -11.39 6.50
CA LEU A 64 8.03 -10.32 5.65
C LEU A 64 6.94 -9.33 5.23
N GLY A 65 5.76 -9.82 4.87
CA GLY A 65 4.62 -8.97 4.51
C GLY A 65 4.15 -8.09 5.67
N GLU A 66 4.16 -8.62 6.90
CA GLU A 66 3.82 -7.86 8.11
C GLU A 66 4.83 -6.72 8.32
N PHE A 67 6.12 -7.04 8.29
CA PHE A 67 7.18 -6.05 8.47
C PHE A 67 7.20 -4.97 7.39
N ALA A 68 6.74 -5.29 6.18
CA ALA A 68 6.62 -4.32 5.10
C ALA A 68 5.51 -3.27 5.36
N VAL A 69 4.42 -3.66 6.04
CA VAL A 69 3.26 -2.77 6.27
C VAL A 69 3.23 -2.08 7.62
N THR A 70 3.82 -2.67 8.66
CA THR A 70 3.89 -2.05 9.99
C THR A 70 4.37 -0.59 9.95
N PRO A 71 5.49 -0.22 9.27
CA PRO A 71 5.94 1.17 9.22
C PRO A 71 5.00 2.10 8.44
N MET A 72 4.22 1.55 7.49
CA MET A 72 3.24 2.34 6.72
C MET A 72 2.03 2.67 7.57
N LEU A 73 1.49 1.67 8.27
CA LEU A 73 0.34 1.84 9.16
C LEU A 73 0.67 2.74 10.34
N SER A 74 1.81 2.52 11.00
CA SER A 74 2.25 3.38 12.12
C SER A 74 2.59 4.79 11.64
N GLY A 75 3.25 4.90 10.48
CA GLY A 75 3.56 6.18 9.85
C GLY A 75 2.31 7.01 9.58
N LEU A 76 1.30 6.41 8.94
CA LEU A 76 0.01 7.06 8.69
C LEU A 76 -0.72 7.42 9.98
N LYS A 77 -0.64 6.59 11.02
CA LYS A 77 -1.31 6.84 12.31
C LYS A 77 -0.68 8.02 13.06
N ILE A 78 0.65 8.08 13.11
CA ILE A 78 1.40 9.05 13.94
C ILE A 78 1.61 10.36 13.18
N PHE A 79 1.95 10.27 11.89
CA PHE A 79 2.39 11.41 11.08
C PHE A 79 1.36 11.79 10.01
N ARG A 80 0.06 11.59 10.27
CA ARG A 80 -0.99 11.80 9.25
C ARG A 80 -0.91 13.18 8.59
N ALA A 81 -0.70 14.21 9.41
CA ALA A 81 -0.57 15.59 8.95
C ALA A 81 0.59 15.77 7.95
N ASP A 82 1.70 15.04 8.11
CA ASP A 82 2.85 15.10 7.20
C ASP A 82 2.56 14.44 5.86
N PHE A 83 1.69 13.42 5.82
CA PHE A 83 1.25 12.83 4.56
C PHE A 83 0.26 13.75 3.84
N ASP A 84 -0.70 14.31 4.59
CA ASP A 84 -1.72 15.18 4.03
C ASP A 84 -1.14 16.53 3.56
N SER A 85 -0.08 17.04 4.19
CA SER A 85 0.61 18.27 3.75
C SER A 85 1.38 18.12 2.43
N HIS A 86 1.87 16.91 2.13
CA HIS A 86 2.47 16.58 0.83
C HIS A 86 1.42 16.22 -0.23
N ALA A 87 0.17 15.97 0.17
CA ALA A 87 -0.89 15.54 -0.72
C ALA A 87 -1.60 16.72 -1.39
N THR A 88 -1.62 16.70 -2.72
CA THR A 88 -2.37 17.69 -3.51
C THR A 88 -3.84 17.27 -3.67
N ASP A 89 -4.73 18.26 -3.80
CA ASP A 89 -6.09 18.02 -4.25
C ASP A 89 -6.05 17.58 -5.72
N ALA A 90 -6.54 16.38 -5.99
CA ALA A 90 -6.35 15.72 -7.28
C ALA A 90 -6.98 16.52 -8.43
N LYS A 91 -6.18 17.28 -9.19
CA LYS A 91 -6.43 17.51 -10.61
C LYS A 91 -5.48 16.62 -11.42
N ALA A 92 -6.05 15.48 -11.84
CA ALA A 92 -5.63 14.63 -12.95
C ALA A 92 -4.14 14.23 -13.02
N THR A 93 -3.79 13.01 -12.59
CA THR A 93 -2.78 12.13 -13.25
C THR A 93 -2.68 10.73 -12.61
N ALA A 94 -3.80 10.12 -12.19
CA ALA A 94 -3.78 8.72 -11.76
C ALA A 94 -4.76 7.89 -12.58
N LYS A 95 -4.22 7.09 -13.52
CA LYS A 95 -4.98 6.00 -14.14
C LYS A 95 -5.45 5.07 -13.01
N PRO A 96 -6.76 4.81 -12.88
CA PRO A 96 -7.29 4.08 -11.74
C PRO A 96 -6.73 2.65 -11.72
N ALA A 97 -6.41 2.16 -10.51
CA ALA A 97 -6.08 0.78 -10.26
C ALA A 97 -7.21 -0.13 -10.77
N PRO A 98 -6.92 -1.32 -11.34
CA PRO A 98 -7.95 -2.20 -11.84
C PRO A 98 -8.90 -2.61 -10.71
N ALA A 99 -10.19 -2.42 -10.94
CA ALA A 99 -11.25 -2.69 -9.99
C ALA A 99 -11.22 -4.15 -9.52
N LYS A 100 -11.43 -4.37 -8.22
CA LYS A 100 -11.48 -5.69 -7.61
C LYS A 100 -12.68 -6.45 -8.19
N PRO A 101 -12.52 -7.69 -8.72
CA PRO A 101 -13.67 -8.49 -9.14
C PRO A 101 -14.50 -8.86 -7.91
N ALA A 102 -15.81 -8.68 -8.01
CA ALA A 102 -16.77 -8.95 -6.95
C ALA A 102 -16.74 -10.43 -6.54
N SER A 103 -16.60 -10.69 -5.24
CA SER A 103 -16.77 -12.04 -4.69
C SER A 103 -18.25 -12.44 -4.78
N LYS A 104 -18.59 -13.41 -5.62
CA LYS A 104 -19.88 -14.09 -5.52
C LYS A 104 -19.94 -14.83 -4.17
N LYS A 105 -20.94 -14.50 -3.35
CA LYS A 105 -21.34 -15.37 -2.24
C LYS A 105 -22.05 -16.57 -2.86
N GLU A 106 -21.41 -17.72 -2.88
CA GLU A 106 -22.13 -18.98 -3.08
C GLU A 106 -22.85 -19.31 -1.77
N SER A 107 -24.16 -19.13 -1.77
CA SER A 107 -25.05 -19.70 -0.76
C SER A 107 -25.09 -21.20 -0.97
N MET A 108 -24.45 -21.96 -0.08
CA MET A 108 -24.57 -23.42 -0.05
C MET A 108 -25.87 -23.75 0.68
N ALA A 109 -26.87 -24.19 -0.08
CA ALA A 109 -28.07 -24.82 0.41
C ALA A 109 -28.04 -26.30 -0.02
N ALA A 110 -27.87 -27.18 0.96
CA ALA A 110 -28.36 -28.56 1.06
C ALA A 110 -27.77 -29.17 2.34
#